data_AF-A0AAV0UQU9-F1
#
_entry.id   AF-A0AAV0UQU9-F1
#
_cell.length_a   1.000
_cell.length_b   1.000
_cell.length_c   1.000
_cell.angle_alpha   90.00
_cell.angle_beta   90.00
_cell.angle_gamma   90.00
#
_symmetry.space_group_name_H-M   'P 1'
#
loop_
_entity.id
_entity.type
_entity.pdbx_description
1 polymer ?
#
loop_
_entity_poly.entity_id
_entity_poly.type
_entity_poly.pdbx_seq_one_letter_code
_entity_poly.pdbx_strand_id
1 'polypeptide(L)'
;MTTSSTSATHNMKYRYLGNSGLLVSRLSFGSWVTFDTQLDFDKAYSIMEHAYKQGVNFFDNAEVYANGQSEIIMGKIVKTGIDAKLWAREDLVLSTKLFFGTKSGPNDVGNSRKHLVEGMKASLKRFDLDYVDLVFCHRPDPATPIEETVRAMNFLIDQGWAFYWGTSEWCAKDIIEACEIADRLGLVRPIFDQPQYHILERSRVEYDFDVLYKKYNYGLTTWSPLASGVLTGKYSKGIPEGSRLSVPSYKAMLSNGLDEKIAKADKLAEVAKEVGCSLAQLSIAWVAANPHVSTVILGATSIKQLDENLKAMEFVDKITPEIREKIDAIADFKPKSIAQAEPYVIKLRQKWL
;
A
#
# COMPACT_ATOMS: atom_id res chain seq x y z
N MET A 1 8.60 31.16 -23.21
CA MET A 1 9.07 29.91 -23.85
C MET A 1 8.06 28.83 -23.56
N THR A 2 7.25 28.48 -24.55
CA THR A 2 6.18 27.49 -24.48
C THR A 2 6.79 26.09 -24.53
N THR A 3 6.99 25.46 -23.37
CA THR A 3 7.26 24.03 -23.30
C THR A 3 5.96 23.29 -23.57
N SER A 4 5.82 22.73 -24.77
CA SER A 4 4.75 21.77 -25.06
C SER A 4 5.03 20.50 -24.25
N SER A 5 4.41 20.36 -23.08
CA SER A 5 4.24 19.02 -22.51
C SER A 5 3.10 18.37 -23.29
N THR A 6 3.41 17.29 -23.98
CA THR A 6 2.40 16.33 -24.43
C THR A 6 1.81 15.71 -23.18
N SER A 7 0.87 16.41 -22.53
CA SER A 7 0.01 15.84 -21.50
C SER A 7 -0.70 14.66 -22.15
N ALA A 8 -0.27 13.44 -21.83
CA ALA A 8 -1.06 12.26 -22.09
C ALA A 8 -2.39 12.51 -21.36
N THR A 9 -3.48 12.63 -22.13
CA THR A 9 -4.82 12.83 -21.60
C THR A 9 -5.26 11.53 -20.91
N HIS A 10 -4.85 11.32 -19.68
CA HIS A 10 -5.34 10.24 -18.83
C HIS A 10 -6.57 10.70 -18.04
N ASN A 11 -7.41 9.75 -17.64
CA ASN A 11 -8.60 10.03 -16.82
C ASN A 11 -8.35 9.91 -15.30
N MET A 12 -7.10 9.65 -14.88
CA MET A 12 -6.74 9.52 -13.46
C MET A 12 -7.15 10.76 -12.66
N LYS A 13 -7.75 10.52 -11.50
CA LYS A 13 -8.09 11.54 -10.52
C LYS A 13 -7.07 11.53 -9.39
N TYR A 14 -6.86 12.68 -8.77
CA TYR A 14 -5.93 12.85 -7.65
C TYR A 14 -6.70 13.25 -6.39
N ARG A 15 -6.13 12.93 -5.23
CA ARG A 15 -6.66 13.32 -3.92
C ARG A 15 -5.51 13.64 -2.98
N TYR A 16 -5.74 14.54 -2.04
CA TYR A 16 -4.79 14.78 -0.96
C TYR A 16 -4.57 13.53 -0.11
N LEU A 17 -3.32 13.30 0.30
CA LEU A 17 -2.99 12.24 1.24
C LEU A 17 -3.29 12.74 2.65
N GLY A 18 -4.50 12.40 3.14
CA GLY A 18 -5.01 12.90 4.41
C GLY A 18 -5.11 14.43 4.43
N ASN A 19 -4.64 15.02 5.52
CA ASN A 19 -4.61 16.47 5.74
C ASN A 19 -3.37 17.17 5.17
N SER A 20 -2.58 16.50 4.33
CA SER A 20 -1.37 17.08 3.75
C SER A 20 -1.65 17.82 2.44
N GLY A 21 -0.66 18.59 1.98
CA GLY A 21 -0.68 19.20 0.64
C GLY A 21 -0.27 18.25 -0.49
N LEU A 22 0.07 17.00 -0.19
CA LEU A 22 0.55 16.04 -1.18
C LEU A 22 -0.62 15.41 -1.95
N LEU A 23 -0.62 15.55 -3.28
CA LEU A 23 -1.59 14.89 -4.16
C LEU A 23 -1.06 13.53 -4.61
N VAL A 24 -1.87 12.50 -4.41
CA VAL A 24 -1.61 11.13 -4.92
C VAL A 24 -2.69 10.72 -5.89
N SER A 25 -2.31 9.93 -6.90
CA SER A 25 -3.25 9.30 -7.82
C SER A 25 -4.17 8.35 -7.05
N ARG A 26 -5.45 8.32 -7.41
CA ARG A 26 -6.48 7.51 -6.74
C ARG A 26 -6.20 6.01 -6.79
N LEU A 27 -5.43 5.58 -7.79
CA LEU A 27 -4.80 4.27 -7.85
C LEU A 27 -3.28 4.46 -7.86
N SER A 28 -2.57 3.67 -7.06
CA SER A 28 -1.11 3.64 -6.94
C SER A 28 -0.60 2.25 -7.33
N PHE A 29 0.72 2.08 -7.46
CA PHE A 29 1.32 0.82 -7.88
C PHE A 29 2.38 0.33 -6.89
N GLY A 30 2.18 -0.87 -6.33
CA GLY A 30 3.09 -1.49 -5.38
C GLY A 30 4.01 -2.53 -6.02
N SER A 31 5.25 -2.61 -5.53
CA SER A 31 6.27 -3.54 -6.04
C SER A 31 6.30 -4.91 -5.33
N TRP A 32 5.46 -5.11 -4.31
CA TRP A 32 5.45 -6.34 -3.52
C TRP A 32 5.12 -7.56 -4.39
N VAL A 33 5.95 -8.61 -4.28
CA VAL A 33 5.88 -9.87 -5.05
C VAL A 33 6.26 -9.73 -6.54
N THR A 34 6.01 -8.57 -7.14
CA THR A 34 6.15 -8.36 -8.58
C THR A 34 7.59 -8.06 -8.97
N PHE A 35 8.26 -7.14 -8.27
CA PHE A 35 9.63 -6.73 -8.63
C PHE A 35 10.64 -7.71 -7.99
N ASP A 36 11.48 -8.32 -8.84
CA ASP A 36 12.45 -9.41 -8.59
C ASP A 36 11.87 -10.83 -8.65
N THR A 37 10.92 -11.21 -7.78
CA THR A 37 10.50 -12.64 -7.69
C THR A 37 9.61 -13.12 -8.84
N GLN A 38 9.01 -12.22 -9.63
CA GLN A 38 8.10 -12.55 -10.73
C GLN A 38 8.36 -11.79 -12.03
N LEU A 39 9.05 -10.66 -11.98
CA LEU A 39 9.35 -9.82 -13.14
C LEU A 39 10.86 -9.52 -13.22
N ASP A 40 11.39 -9.65 -14.43
CA ASP A 40 12.67 -9.06 -14.81
C ASP A 40 12.57 -7.52 -14.92
N PHE A 41 13.73 -6.85 -15.03
CA PHE A 41 13.81 -5.39 -15.11
C PHE A 41 12.97 -4.81 -16.25
N ASP A 42 13.03 -5.38 -17.45
CA ASP A 42 12.36 -4.83 -18.64
C ASP A 42 10.83 -4.84 -18.49
N LYS A 43 10.27 -5.93 -17.93
CA LYS A 43 8.84 -6.00 -17.63
C LYS A 43 8.44 -5.04 -16.52
N ALA A 44 9.22 -4.96 -15.45
CA ALA A 44 8.95 -4.04 -14.34
C ALA A 44 8.98 -2.58 -14.82
N TYR A 45 9.97 -2.21 -15.64
CA TYR A 45 10.07 -0.91 -16.30
C TYR A 45 8.83 -0.62 -17.17
N SER A 46 8.49 -1.55 -18.06
CA SER A 46 7.34 -1.38 -18.98
C SER A 46 6.01 -1.19 -18.25
N ILE A 47 5.80 -1.90 -17.13
CA ILE A 47 4.58 -1.76 -16.32
C ILE A 47 4.56 -0.42 -15.59
N MET A 48 5.67 0.02 -15.00
CA MET A 48 5.76 1.30 -14.30
C MET A 48 5.64 2.50 -15.26
N GLU A 49 6.30 2.42 -16.43
CA GLU A 49 6.12 3.37 -17.53
C GLU A 49 4.65 3.47 -17.95
N HIS A 50 4.00 2.33 -18.15
CA HIS A 50 2.59 2.31 -18.53
C HIS A 50 1.71 2.92 -17.44
N ALA A 51 1.92 2.57 -16.17
CA ALA A 51 1.20 3.14 -15.04
C ALA A 51 1.31 4.67 -15.01
N TYR A 52 2.53 5.20 -15.16
CA TYR A 52 2.77 6.64 -15.21
C TYR A 52 2.07 7.32 -16.38
N LYS A 53 2.14 6.73 -17.57
CA LYS A 53 1.42 7.23 -18.77
C LYS A 53 -0.11 7.26 -18.57
N GLN A 54 -0.63 6.43 -17.67
CA GLN A 54 -2.04 6.43 -17.26
C GLN A 54 -2.34 7.37 -16.07
N GLY A 55 -1.37 8.18 -15.64
CA GLY A 55 -1.51 9.19 -14.58
C GLY A 55 -1.19 8.71 -13.17
N VAL A 56 -0.72 7.48 -12.98
CA VAL A 56 -0.26 7.01 -11.66
C VAL A 56 1.03 7.75 -11.29
N ASN A 57 0.99 8.49 -10.18
CA ASN A 57 2.18 9.19 -9.67
C ASN A 57 2.79 8.52 -8.44
N PHE A 58 2.04 7.67 -7.73
CA PHE A 58 2.49 7.06 -6.48
C PHE A 58 2.90 5.60 -6.65
N PHE A 59 4.17 5.30 -6.35
CA PHE A 59 4.78 3.99 -6.40
C PHE A 59 5.32 3.56 -5.04
N ASP A 60 4.94 2.37 -4.61
CA ASP A 60 5.16 1.87 -3.26
C ASP A 60 6.15 0.69 -3.20
N ASN A 61 7.05 0.72 -2.21
CA ASN A 61 8.09 -0.28 -2.00
C ASN A 61 8.35 -0.52 -0.50
N ALA A 62 9.26 -1.44 -0.14
CA ALA A 62 9.73 -1.62 1.24
C ALA A 62 11.13 -2.24 1.27
N GLU A 63 11.89 -1.99 2.34
CA GLU A 63 13.26 -2.51 2.47
C GLU A 63 13.34 -4.05 2.38
N VAL A 64 12.29 -4.73 2.84
CA VAL A 64 12.23 -6.20 2.90
C VAL A 64 11.84 -6.84 1.57
N TYR A 65 11.25 -6.08 0.65
CA TYR A 65 10.72 -6.65 -0.58
C TYR A 65 11.86 -7.21 -1.42
N ALA A 66 11.78 -8.52 -1.67
CA ALA A 66 12.84 -9.30 -2.29
C ALA A 66 14.22 -9.07 -1.65
N ASN A 67 14.26 -8.98 -0.30
CA ASN A 67 15.48 -8.73 0.46
C ASN A 67 16.26 -7.48 -0.02
N GLY A 68 15.54 -6.42 -0.37
CA GLY A 68 16.07 -5.15 -0.87
C GLY A 68 16.23 -5.06 -2.39
N GLN A 69 16.11 -6.16 -3.15
CA GLN A 69 16.24 -6.11 -4.61
C GLN A 69 15.14 -5.27 -5.27
N SER A 70 13.94 -5.23 -4.66
CA SER A 70 12.83 -4.44 -5.19
C SER A 70 13.15 -2.93 -5.24
N GLU A 71 13.87 -2.41 -4.24
CA GLU A 71 14.28 -1.00 -4.21
C GLU A 71 15.36 -0.71 -5.25
N ILE A 72 16.29 -1.65 -5.48
CA ILE A 72 17.33 -1.55 -6.52
C ILE A 72 16.69 -1.49 -7.92
N ILE A 73 15.74 -2.39 -8.19
CA ILE A 73 15.03 -2.44 -9.47
C ILE A 73 14.25 -1.13 -9.69
N MET A 74 13.47 -0.69 -8.69
CA MET A 74 12.69 0.53 -8.81
C MET A 74 13.58 1.78 -8.95
N GLY A 75 14.70 1.86 -8.23
CA GLY A 75 15.70 2.91 -8.40
C GLY A 75 16.25 3.00 -9.81
N LYS A 76 16.63 1.84 -10.38
CA LYS A 76 17.07 1.74 -11.77
C LYS A 76 15.97 2.15 -12.75
N ILE A 77 14.71 1.79 -12.51
CA ILE A 77 13.56 2.19 -13.34
C ILE A 77 13.38 3.71 -13.31
N VAL A 78 13.40 4.33 -12.13
CA VAL A 78 13.28 5.78 -11.96
C VAL A 78 14.37 6.50 -12.74
N LYS A 79 15.63 6.09 -12.56
CA LYS A 79 16.79 6.64 -13.29
C LYS A 79 16.65 6.49 -14.81
N THR A 80 16.26 5.30 -15.26
CA THR A 80 16.03 5.03 -16.70
C THR A 80 14.95 5.94 -17.28
N GLY A 81 13.85 6.14 -16.56
CA GLY A 81 12.78 7.04 -17.01
C GLY A 81 13.20 8.52 -17.02
N ILE A 82 14.03 8.95 -16.07
CA ILE A 82 14.63 10.30 -16.07
C ILE A 82 15.56 10.49 -17.28
N ASP A 83 16.46 9.53 -17.52
CA ASP A 83 17.39 9.57 -18.66
C ASP A 83 16.64 9.57 -20.00
N ALA A 84 15.52 8.83 -20.07
CA ALA A 84 14.63 8.79 -21.22
C ALA A 84 13.68 10.01 -21.34
N LYS A 85 13.72 10.95 -20.39
CA LYS A 85 12.82 12.12 -20.30
C LYS A 85 11.34 11.74 -20.26
N LEU A 86 11.03 10.58 -19.67
CA LEU A 86 9.66 10.11 -19.45
C LEU A 86 9.01 10.85 -18.27
N TRP A 87 9.78 11.10 -17.21
CA TRP A 87 9.38 11.84 -16.01
C TRP A 87 10.60 12.55 -15.41
N ALA A 88 10.35 13.59 -14.61
CA ALA A 88 11.30 14.11 -13.64
C ALA A 88 11.11 13.40 -12.28
N ARG A 89 12.08 13.52 -11.35
CA ARG A 89 11.95 12.91 -10.01
C ARG A 89 10.76 13.52 -9.26
N GLU A 90 10.50 14.80 -9.49
CA GLU A 90 9.44 15.62 -8.91
C GLU A 90 8.03 15.23 -9.37
N ASP A 91 7.93 14.51 -10.50
CA ASP A 91 6.64 14.00 -10.99
C ASP A 91 6.17 12.75 -10.23
N LEU A 92 7.06 12.11 -9.48
CA LEU A 92 6.84 10.84 -8.80
C LEU A 92 6.68 11.04 -7.30
N VAL A 93 5.74 10.31 -6.71
CA VAL A 93 5.64 10.07 -5.27
C VAL A 93 6.17 8.66 -5.03
N LEU A 94 7.27 8.54 -4.30
CA LEU A 94 7.88 7.25 -3.98
C LEU A 94 7.77 6.97 -2.48
N SER A 95 7.48 5.72 -2.12
CA SER A 95 7.57 5.28 -0.73
C SER A 95 8.54 4.12 -0.48
N THR A 96 9.01 4.07 0.76
CA THR A 96 9.53 2.83 1.35
C THR A 96 9.01 2.61 2.76
N LYS A 97 9.15 1.39 3.27
CA LYS A 97 8.72 0.98 4.60
C LYS A 97 9.87 0.34 5.33
N LEU A 98 10.03 0.74 6.58
CA LEU A 98 11.07 0.28 7.49
C LEU A 98 10.42 -0.53 8.61
N PHE A 99 10.91 -1.74 8.82
CA PHE A 99 10.66 -2.58 9.98
C PHE A 99 11.43 -3.89 9.88
N PHE A 100 11.47 -4.48 8.69
CA PHE A 100 12.06 -5.81 8.45
C PHE A 100 13.32 -5.64 7.60
N GLY A 101 14.47 -5.45 8.25
CA GLY A 101 15.73 -5.26 7.56
C GLY A 101 16.15 -6.45 6.69
N THR A 102 17.11 -6.21 5.80
CA THR A 102 17.67 -7.21 4.88
C THR A 102 18.81 -8.04 5.50
N LYS A 103 19.00 -7.91 6.81
CA LYS A 103 20.08 -8.52 7.61
C LYS A 103 19.45 -9.33 8.75
N SER A 104 20.28 -10.11 9.46
CA SER A 104 19.80 -11.16 10.38
C SER A 104 20.15 -10.95 11.86
N GLY A 105 20.53 -9.74 12.27
CA GLY A 105 20.89 -9.36 13.63
C GLY A 105 19.73 -8.85 14.50
N PRO A 106 19.98 -8.63 15.80
CA PRO A 106 18.96 -8.22 16.78
C PRO A 106 18.39 -6.82 16.55
N ASN A 107 19.17 -5.96 15.89
CA ASN A 107 18.79 -4.57 15.61
C ASN A 107 18.37 -4.34 14.15
N ASP A 108 18.24 -5.41 13.36
CA ASP A 108 17.83 -5.34 11.95
C ASP A 108 16.29 -5.41 11.80
N VAL A 109 15.55 -5.27 12.91
CA VAL A 109 14.08 -5.29 12.89
C VAL A 109 13.49 -4.32 13.92
N GLY A 110 12.32 -3.77 13.62
CA GLY A 110 11.52 -2.94 14.53
C GLY A 110 11.56 -1.45 14.20
N ASN A 111 11.02 -0.64 15.11
CA ASN A 111 10.90 0.82 14.94
C ASN A 111 11.89 1.60 15.83
N SER A 112 12.95 0.94 16.33
CA SER A 112 14.00 1.63 17.09
C SER A 112 14.65 2.73 16.24
N ARG A 113 15.14 3.79 16.89
CA ARG A 113 15.85 4.88 16.22
C ARG A 113 17.02 4.36 15.39
N LYS A 114 17.74 3.36 15.92
CA LYS A 114 18.86 2.71 15.22
C LYS A 114 18.39 2.10 13.88
N HIS A 115 17.38 1.23 13.93
CA HIS A 115 16.89 0.55 12.72
C HIS A 115 16.29 1.55 11.73
N LEU A 116 15.47 2.50 12.18
CA LEU A 116 14.85 3.48 11.28
C LEU A 116 15.89 4.35 10.56
N VAL A 117 16.93 4.82 11.26
CA VAL A 117 17.99 5.63 10.63
C VAL A 117 18.87 4.79 9.69
N GLU A 118 19.29 3.60 10.10
CA GLU A 118 20.14 2.74 9.28
C GLU A 118 19.39 2.14 8.09
N GLY A 119 18.14 1.75 8.29
CA GLY A 119 17.21 1.26 7.28
C GLY A 119 16.92 2.31 6.22
N MET A 120 16.60 3.55 6.62
CA MET A 120 16.37 4.65 5.67
C MET A 120 17.59 4.89 4.77
N LYS A 121 18.79 5.00 5.36
CA LYS A 121 20.03 5.17 4.60
C LYS A 121 20.30 4.02 3.65
N ALA A 122 20.05 2.78 4.09
CA ALA A 122 20.23 1.60 3.27
C ALA A 122 19.22 1.56 2.11
N SER A 123 17.96 1.94 2.34
CA SER A 123 16.93 2.06 1.31
C SER A 123 17.28 3.12 0.27
N LEU A 124 17.64 4.34 0.68
CA LEU A 124 18.07 5.40 -0.25
C LEU A 124 19.26 4.97 -1.11
N LYS A 125 20.24 4.31 -0.50
CA LYS A 125 21.39 3.75 -1.23
C LYS A 125 20.96 2.70 -2.25
N ARG A 126 20.00 1.82 -1.94
CA ARG A 126 19.47 0.82 -2.88
C ARG A 126 18.70 1.46 -4.01
N PHE A 127 17.90 2.48 -3.71
CA PHE A 127 17.20 3.28 -4.72
C PHE A 127 18.11 4.12 -5.61
N ASP A 128 19.32 4.45 -5.17
CA ASP A 128 20.16 5.49 -5.80
C ASP A 128 19.44 6.85 -5.83
N LEU A 129 18.80 7.22 -4.71
CA LEU A 129 18.04 8.46 -4.54
C LEU A 129 18.45 9.20 -3.26
N ASP A 130 18.29 10.52 -3.25
CA ASP A 130 18.55 11.35 -2.07
C ASP A 130 17.38 11.34 -1.07
N TYR A 131 16.15 11.12 -1.57
CA TYR A 131 14.93 11.11 -0.75
C TYR A 131 13.83 10.20 -1.34
N VAL A 132 12.95 9.76 -0.45
CA VAL A 132 11.60 9.27 -0.79
C VAL A 132 10.57 10.30 -0.37
N ASP A 133 9.38 10.29 -0.96
CA ASP A 133 8.33 11.22 -0.55
C ASP A 133 7.71 10.77 0.77
N LEU A 134 7.52 9.45 0.92
CA LEU A 134 6.82 8.83 2.04
C LEU A 134 7.68 7.74 2.69
N VAL A 135 7.89 7.82 4.01
CA VAL A 135 8.48 6.72 4.80
C VAL A 135 7.46 6.14 5.78
N PHE A 136 7.35 4.82 5.82
CA PHE A 136 6.39 4.11 6.66
C PHE A 136 7.10 3.33 7.78
N CYS A 137 6.53 3.34 8.98
CA CYS A 137 6.70 2.21 9.91
C CYS A 137 5.90 1.03 9.36
N HIS A 138 6.57 -0.01 8.84
CA HIS A 138 5.90 -1.10 8.12
C HIS A 138 4.97 -1.92 9.03
N ARG A 139 5.25 -1.98 10.34
CA ARG A 139 4.41 -2.62 11.36
C ARG A 139 4.49 -1.84 12.68
N PRO A 140 3.52 -2.00 13.60
CA PRO A 140 3.69 -1.54 14.98
C PRO A 140 4.81 -2.33 15.66
N ASP A 141 5.59 -1.67 16.51
CA ASP A 141 6.65 -2.31 17.30
C ASP A 141 6.31 -2.24 18.79
N PRO A 142 5.77 -3.31 19.39
CA PRO A 142 5.44 -3.31 20.81
C PRO A 142 6.67 -3.27 21.72
N ALA A 143 7.88 -3.47 21.18
CA ALA A 143 9.13 -3.46 21.94
C ALA A 143 9.86 -2.10 21.89
N THR A 144 9.36 -1.14 21.11
CA THR A 144 9.95 0.21 21.02
C THR A 144 8.93 1.25 21.48
N PRO A 145 9.26 2.14 22.42
CA PRO A 145 8.38 3.24 22.81
C PRO A 145 7.96 4.08 21.58
N ILE A 146 6.68 4.43 21.48
CA ILE A 146 6.17 5.24 20.35
C ILE A 146 6.89 6.59 20.29
N GLU A 147 7.26 7.18 21.43
CA GLU A 147 8.02 8.45 21.43
C GLU A 147 9.39 8.32 20.73
N GLU A 148 10.11 7.21 20.92
CA GLU A 148 11.37 6.98 20.21
C GLU A 148 11.14 6.91 18.70
N THR A 149 10.08 6.21 18.29
CA THR A 149 9.67 6.08 16.88
C THR A 149 9.34 7.44 16.27
N VAL A 150 8.52 8.25 16.95
CA VAL A 150 8.11 9.60 16.48
C VAL A 150 9.34 10.51 16.31
N ARG A 151 10.26 10.51 17.28
CA ARG A 151 11.51 11.28 17.20
C ARG A 151 12.45 10.79 16.10
N ALA A 152 12.49 9.49 15.85
CA ALA A 152 13.28 8.90 14.78
C ALA A 152 12.73 9.30 13.41
N MET A 153 11.43 9.17 13.18
CA MET A 153 10.78 9.53 11.91
C MET A 153 10.91 11.02 11.61
N ASN A 154 10.76 11.88 12.61
CA ASN A 154 11.00 13.32 12.46
C ASN A 154 12.46 13.64 12.12
N PHE A 155 13.41 12.93 12.74
CA PHE A 155 14.81 13.06 12.37
C PHE A 155 15.05 12.69 10.89
N LEU A 156 14.39 11.67 10.34
CA LEU A 156 14.52 11.35 8.90
C LEU A 156 14.03 12.51 8.02
N ILE A 157 12.94 13.18 8.43
CA ILE A 157 12.40 14.36 7.73
C ILE A 157 13.37 15.54 7.82
N ASP A 158 13.89 15.85 9.01
CA ASP A 158 14.84 16.95 9.20
C ASP A 158 16.15 16.75 8.43
N GLN A 159 16.54 15.50 8.17
CA GLN A 159 17.69 15.18 7.31
C GLN A 159 17.38 15.30 5.81
N GLY A 160 16.13 15.52 5.43
CA GLY A 160 15.68 15.57 4.03
C GLY A 160 15.60 14.21 3.35
N TRP A 161 15.63 13.10 4.10
CA TRP A 161 15.57 11.74 3.54
C TRP A 161 14.14 11.29 3.21
N ALA A 162 13.16 11.92 3.84
CA ALA A 162 11.74 11.77 3.54
C ALA A 162 11.01 13.12 3.70
N PHE A 163 9.91 13.33 2.97
CA PHE A 163 9.07 14.52 3.19
C PHE A 163 7.96 14.28 4.21
N TYR A 164 7.39 13.09 4.20
CA TYR A 164 6.30 12.71 5.09
C TYR A 164 6.53 11.33 5.68
N TRP A 165 5.89 11.10 6.81
CA TRP A 165 5.89 9.78 7.43
C TRP A 165 4.48 9.32 7.80
N GLY A 166 4.34 8.00 7.90
CA GLY A 166 3.10 7.39 8.32
C GLY A 166 3.29 5.95 8.80
N THR A 167 2.18 5.28 9.01
CA THR A 167 2.12 3.96 9.63
C THR A 167 1.62 2.91 8.65
N SER A 168 1.78 1.62 8.97
CA SER A 168 1.16 0.53 8.21
C SER A 168 0.73 -0.57 9.17
N GLU A 169 -0.54 -0.94 9.09
CA GLU A 169 -1.16 -1.96 9.96
C GLU A 169 -1.19 -1.58 11.45
N TRP A 170 -1.01 -0.29 11.78
CA TRP A 170 -1.16 0.19 13.15
C TRP A 170 -2.64 0.22 13.55
N CYS A 171 -2.91 0.26 14.85
CA CYS A 171 -4.25 0.47 15.39
C CYS A 171 -4.46 1.95 15.74
N ALA A 172 -5.73 2.38 15.83
CA ALA A 172 -6.06 3.78 16.05
C ALA A 172 -5.47 4.33 17.36
N LYS A 173 -5.42 3.54 18.44
CA LYS A 173 -4.84 3.97 19.71
C LYS A 173 -3.35 4.33 19.59
N ASP A 174 -2.57 3.56 18.83
CA ASP A 174 -1.13 3.80 18.67
C ASP A 174 -0.88 5.01 17.76
N ILE A 175 -1.72 5.19 16.73
CA ILE A 175 -1.68 6.37 15.85
C ILE A 175 -2.05 7.63 16.64
N ILE A 176 -3.07 7.57 17.51
CA ILE A 176 -3.45 8.67 18.39
C ILE A 176 -2.30 9.03 19.33
N GLU A 177 -1.68 8.04 19.98
CA GLU A 177 -0.53 8.25 20.86
C GLU A 177 0.63 8.92 20.09
N ALA A 178 0.93 8.45 18.87
CA ALA A 178 1.97 9.05 18.03
C ALA A 178 1.66 10.52 17.67
N CYS A 179 0.40 10.84 17.34
CA CYS A 179 -0.03 12.21 17.07
C CYS A 179 0.10 13.10 18.32
N GLU A 180 -0.31 12.60 19.49
CA GLU A 180 -0.28 13.34 20.75
C GLU A 180 1.15 13.60 21.23
N ILE A 181 2.05 12.62 21.04
CA ILE A 181 3.49 12.81 21.28
C ILE A 181 4.05 13.87 20.33
N ALA A 182 3.71 13.79 19.04
CA ALA A 182 4.19 14.77 18.07
C ALA A 182 3.73 16.19 18.43
N ASP A 183 2.47 16.36 18.82
CA ASP A 183 1.92 17.64 19.28
C ASP A 183 2.63 18.18 20.52
N ARG A 184 2.79 17.34 21.54
CA ARG A 184 3.46 17.71 22.79
C ARG A 184 4.90 18.16 22.56
N LEU A 185 5.56 17.59 21.55
CA LEU A 185 6.98 17.84 21.26
C LEU A 185 7.21 18.85 20.13
N GLY A 186 6.16 19.37 19.49
CA GLY A 186 6.28 20.26 18.33
C GLY A 186 6.88 19.57 17.09
N LEU A 187 6.61 18.27 16.93
CA LEU A 187 7.10 17.43 15.84
C LEU A 187 6.00 17.20 14.77
N VAL A 188 6.42 16.78 13.58
CA VAL A 188 5.55 16.36 12.49
C VAL A 188 4.82 15.07 12.88
N ARG A 189 3.48 15.11 12.83
CA ARG A 189 2.59 13.94 13.03
C ARG A 189 2.74 12.92 11.90
N PRO A 190 2.43 11.63 12.13
CA PRO A 190 2.11 10.76 11.01
C PRO A 190 0.82 11.27 10.37
N ILE A 191 0.68 11.14 9.04
CA ILE A 191 -0.47 11.71 8.30
C ILE A 191 -1.29 10.69 7.50
N PHE A 192 -0.83 9.44 7.42
CA PHE A 192 -1.51 8.34 6.75
C PHE A 192 -1.20 6.98 7.37
N ASP A 193 -2.07 6.01 7.14
CA ASP A 193 -1.79 4.58 7.34
C ASP A 193 -1.87 3.82 6.01
N GLN A 194 -1.11 2.73 5.89
CA GLN A 194 -1.27 1.71 4.86
C GLN A 194 -1.90 0.45 5.44
N PRO A 195 -3.25 0.37 5.56
CA PRO A 195 -3.94 -0.81 6.04
C PRO A 195 -4.41 -1.71 4.89
N GLN A 196 -4.59 -2.99 5.20
CA GLN A 196 -5.31 -3.91 4.35
C GLN A 196 -6.77 -3.46 4.25
N TYR A 197 -7.29 -3.32 3.03
CA TYR A 197 -8.70 -2.99 2.84
C TYR A 197 -9.24 -3.58 1.55
N HIS A 198 -10.30 -4.37 1.69
CA HIS A 198 -11.06 -4.95 0.61
C HIS A 198 -12.42 -5.43 1.15
N ILE A 199 -13.33 -5.85 0.28
CA ILE A 199 -14.69 -6.27 0.66
C ILE A 199 -14.70 -7.27 1.84
N LEU A 200 -13.70 -8.15 1.91
CA LEU A 200 -13.57 -9.20 2.94
C LEU A 200 -12.71 -8.83 4.18
N GLU A 201 -12.16 -7.62 4.26
CA GLU A 201 -11.39 -7.12 5.42
C GLU A 201 -11.60 -5.62 5.56
N ARG A 202 -12.34 -5.23 6.61
CA ARG A 202 -12.82 -3.86 6.84
C ARG A 202 -12.53 -3.37 8.25
N SER A 203 -11.91 -4.20 9.12
CA SER A 203 -11.83 -3.95 10.57
C SER A 203 -11.13 -2.63 10.89
N ARG A 204 -10.00 -2.33 10.25
CA ARG A 204 -9.29 -1.07 10.49
C ARG A 204 -10.01 0.12 9.87
N VAL A 205 -10.20 0.06 8.56
CA VAL A 205 -10.64 1.22 7.77
C VAL A 205 -12.04 1.70 8.15
N GLU A 206 -12.99 0.79 8.40
CA GLU A 206 -14.38 1.17 8.64
C GLU A 206 -14.77 1.21 10.12
N TYR A 207 -14.01 0.58 11.01
CA TYR A 207 -14.35 0.49 12.43
C TYR A 207 -13.30 1.15 13.32
N ASP A 208 -12.03 0.71 13.27
CA ASP A 208 -10.97 1.22 14.16
C ASP A 208 -10.63 2.70 13.87
N PHE A 209 -10.56 3.07 12.59
CA PHE A 209 -10.01 4.36 12.15
C PHE A 209 -11.03 5.52 12.11
N ASP A 210 -12.31 5.29 12.44
CA ASP A 210 -13.35 6.33 12.38
C ASP A 210 -12.97 7.60 13.15
N VAL A 211 -12.34 7.45 14.32
CA VAL A 211 -11.85 8.58 15.13
C VAL A 211 -10.72 9.35 14.46
N LEU A 212 -9.87 8.69 13.68
CA LEU A 212 -8.72 9.31 13.02
C LEU A 212 -9.16 10.25 11.90
N TYR A 213 -10.19 9.86 11.15
CA TYR A 213 -10.73 10.70 10.07
C TYR A 213 -11.33 11.99 10.65
N LYS A 214 -12.13 11.85 11.71
CA LYS A 214 -12.81 12.99 12.36
C LYS A 214 -11.84 13.95 13.04
N LYS A 215 -10.82 13.42 13.73
CA LYS A 215 -9.88 14.23 14.53
C LYS A 215 -8.72 14.80 13.69
N TYR A 216 -8.20 14.03 12.74
CA TYR A 216 -6.95 14.36 12.05
C TYR A 216 -7.08 14.47 10.52
N ASN A 217 -8.25 14.17 9.95
CA ASN A 217 -8.41 14.00 8.50
C ASN A 217 -7.33 13.05 7.93
N TYR A 218 -7.15 11.91 8.61
CA TYR A 218 -6.05 10.98 8.38
C TYR A 218 -6.20 10.27 7.02
N GLY A 219 -5.10 10.18 6.26
CA GLY A 219 -5.09 9.59 4.93
C GLY A 219 -4.93 8.08 4.92
N LEU A 220 -5.32 7.43 3.82
CA LEU A 220 -5.10 5.99 3.65
C LEU A 220 -4.46 5.67 2.30
N THR A 221 -3.43 4.82 2.35
CA THR A 221 -2.83 4.18 1.17
C THR A 221 -3.15 2.69 1.22
N THR A 222 -4.37 2.27 0.88
CA THR A 222 -4.82 0.89 1.19
C THR A 222 -4.18 -0.15 0.28
N TRP A 223 -3.92 -1.36 0.80
CA TRP A 223 -3.29 -2.45 0.03
C TRP A 223 -4.15 -3.72 -0.03
N SER A 224 -3.78 -4.61 -0.97
CA SER A 224 -4.48 -5.86 -1.30
C SER A 224 -5.98 -5.72 -1.63
N PRO A 225 -6.40 -4.78 -2.50
CA PRO A 225 -7.82 -4.57 -2.82
C PRO A 225 -8.52 -5.82 -3.38
N LEU A 226 -7.74 -6.76 -3.92
CA LEU A 226 -8.22 -8.00 -4.52
C LEU A 226 -8.11 -9.23 -3.60
N ALA A 227 -7.80 -9.04 -2.31
CA ALA A 227 -7.60 -10.13 -1.33
C ALA A 227 -6.64 -11.21 -1.85
N SER A 228 -5.43 -10.80 -2.26
CA SER A 228 -4.43 -11.69 -2.89
C SER A 228 -4.91 -12.41 -4.16
N GLY A 229 -5.91 -11.86 -4.85
CA GLY A 229 -6.46 -12.38 -6.09
C GLY A 229 -7.75 -13.20 -5.93
N VAL A 230 -8.25 -13.40 -4.72
CA VAL A 230 -9.53 -14.09 -4.49
C VAL A 230 -10.68 -13.32 -5.12
N LEU A 231 -10.67 -11.99 -4.97
CA LEU A 231 -11.67 -11.10 -5.57
C LEU A 231 -11.43 -10.83 -7.07
N THR A 232 -10.82 -11.78 -7.78
CA THR A 232 -10.85 -11.81 -9.26
C THR A 232 -11.62 -13.01 -9.79
N GLY A 233 -12.10 -13.91 -8.91
CA GLY A 233 -12.80 -15.14 -9.30
C GLY A 233 -11.89 -16.21 -9.93
N LYS A 234 -10.57 -16.00 -9.96
CA LYS A 234 -9.65 -16.96 -10.63
C LYS A 234 -9.48 -18.28 -9.87
N TYR A 235 -9.87 -18.31 -8.59
CA TYR A 235 -9.72 -19.49 -7.73
C TYR A 235 -10.97 -20.38 -7.68
N SER A 236 -12.07 -19.99 -8.33
CA SER A 236 -13.35 -20.72 -8.30
C SER A 236 -13.28 -22.12 -8.92
N LYS A 237 -12.27 -22.39 -9.76
CA LYS A 237 -12.03 -23.69 -10.40
C LYS A 237 -10.72 -24.35 -9.93
N GLY A 238 -10.23 -23.97 -8.75
CA GLY A 238 -8.93 -24.39 -8.22
C GLY A 238 -7.85 -23.33 -8.38
N ILE A 239 -6.64 -23.64 -7.94
CA ILE A 239 -5.50 -22.70 -7.94
C ILE A 239 -4.78 -22.75 -9.29
N PRO A 240 -4.82 -21.68 -10.12
CA PRO A 240 -4.12 -21.67 -11.39
C PRO A 240 -2.60 -21.68 -11.20
N GLU A 241 -1.89 -22.31 -12.14
CA GLU A 241 -0.43 -22.24 -12.22
C GLU A 241 0.05 -20.79 -12.40
N GLY A 242 1.19 -20.45 -11.79
CA GLY A 242 1.75 -19.09 -11.82
C GLY A 242 0.95 -18.05 -11.03
N SER A 243 -0.14 -18.45 -10.37
CA SER A 243 -0.91 -17.55 -9.50
C SER A 243 -0.22 -17.35 -8.14
N ARG A 244 -0.59 -16.30 -7.41
CA ARG A 244 0.00 -16.03 -6.08
C ARG A 244 -0.14 -17.21 -5.12
N LEU A 245 -1.30 -17.88 -5.12
CA LEU A 245 -1.57 -19.05 -4.28
C LEU A 245 -0.86 -20.34 -4.74
N SER A 246 -0.23 -20.37 -5.93
CA SER A 246 0.60 -21.51 -6.34
C SER A 246 2.00 -21.46 -5.72
N VAL A 247 2.43 -20.32 -5.18
CA VAL A 247 3.71 -20.18 -4.48
C VAL A 247 3.58 -20.73 -3.04
N PRO A 248 4.44 -21.67 -2.60
CA PRO A 248 4.27 -22.37 -1.32
C PRO A 248 4.15 -21.45 -0.09
N SER A 249 4.97 -20.42 0.01
CA SER A 249 4.94 -19.47 1.14
C SER A 249 3.61 -18.71 1.22
N TYR A 250 3.08 -18.26 0.07
CA TYR A 250 1.79 -17.56 0.03
C TYR A 250 0.62 -18.51 0.27
N LYS A 251 0.69 -19.75 -0.21
CA LYS A 251 -0.34 -20.76 0.08
C LYS A 251 -0.48 -20.99 1.58
N ALA A 252 0.63 -21.12 2.31
CA ALA A 252 0.62 -21.29 3.76
C ALA A 252 0.04 -20.07 4.49
N MET A 253 0.32 -18.86 4.01
CA MET A 253 -0.16 -17.61 4.60
C MET A 253 -1.64 -17.33 4.34
N LEU A 254 -2.16 -17.75 3.18
CA LEU A 254 -3.47 -17.33 2.66
C LEU A 254 -4.53 -18.43 2.63
N SER A 255 -4.19 -19.67 3.00
CA SER A 255 -5.11 -20.82 2.98
C SER A 255 -6.24 -20.72 4.00
N ASN A 256 -6.06 -19.97 5.09
CA ASN A 256 -7.06 -19.88 6.14
C ASN A 256 -8.36 -19.24 5.62
N GLY A 257 -9.46 -20.00 5.72
CA GLY A 257 -10.79 -19.60 5.25
C GLY A 257 -10.89 -19.39 3.73
N LEU A 258 -9.99 -19.98 2.93
CA LEU A 258 -9.95 -19.75 1.49
C LEU A 258 -11.25 -20.16 0.79
N ASP A 259 -11.80 -21.32 1.11
CA ASP A 259 -13.03 -21.82 0.46
C ASP A 259 -14.24 -20.91 0.73
N GLU A 260 -14.38 -20.42 1.97
CA GLU A 260 -15.42 -19.44 2.31
C GLU A 260 -15.25 -18.14 1.52
N LYS A 261 -14.01 -17.64 1.42
CA LYS A 261 -13.71 -16.42 0.65
C LYS A 261 -13.99 -16.60 -0.84
N ILE A 262 -13.70 -17.78 -1.41
CA ILE A 262 -14.02 -18.12 -2.80
C ILE A 262 -15.53 -18.15 -3.00
N ALA A 263 -16.28 -18.82 -2.11
CA ALA A 263 -17.74 -18.87 -2.20
C ALA A 263 -18.39 -17.46 -2.12
N LYS A 264 -17.83 -16.56 -1.31
CA LYS A 264 -18.24 -15.14 -1.28
C LYS A 264 -17.88 -14.43 -2.58
N ALA A 265 -16.67 -14.64 -3.11
CA ALA A 265 -16.23 -14.06 -4.37
C ALA A 265 -17.12 -14.48 -5.55
N ASP A 266 -17.56 -15.74 -5.60
CA ASP A 266 -18.47 -16.24 -6.65
C ASP A 266 -19.82 -15.53 -6.63
N LYS A 267 -20.38 -15.29 -5.43
CA LYS A 267 -21.62 -14.50 -5.28
C LYS A 267 -21.41 -13.04 -5.66
N LEU A 268 -20.28 -12.43 -5.29
CA LEU A 268 -19.94 -11.06 -5.67
C LEU A 268 -19.75 -10.90 -7.18
N ALA A 269 -19.35 -11.96 -7.90
CA ALA A 269 -19.22 -11.92 -9.35
C ALA A 269 -20.58 -11.67 -10.05
N GLU A 270 -21.69 -12.11 -9.47
CA GLU A 270 -23.04 -11.81 -10.00
C GLU A 270 -23.39 -10.33 -9.84
N VAL A 271 -22.98 -9.69 -8.72
CA VAL A 271 -23.12 -8.24 -8.53
C VAL A 271 -22.24 -7.48 -9.54
N ALA A 272 -21.04 -7.96 -9.82
CA ALA A 272 -20.16 -7.35 -10.81
C ALA A 272 -20.78 -7.35 -12.22
N LYS A 273 -21.47 -8.44 -12.60
CA LYS A 273 -22.23 -8.52 -13.86
C LYS A 273 -23.37 -7.51 -13.92
N GLU A 274 -24.11 -7.32 -12.82
CA GLU A 274 -25.18 -6.32 -12.72
C GLU A 274 -24.64 -4.89 -12.96
N VAL A 275 -23.48 -4.57 -12.38
CA VAL A 275 -22.80 -3.27 -12.54
C VAL A 275 -22.17 -3.10 -13.94
N GLY A 276 -21.95 -4.22 -14.66
CA GLY A 276 -21.33 -4.27 -15.98
C GLY A 276 -19.80 -4.21 -15.94
N CYS A 277 -19.15 -4.81 -14.95
CA CYS A 277 -17.71 -4.83 -14.78
C CYS A 277 -17.17 -6.22 -14.38
N SER A 278 -15.83 -6.39 -14.39
CA SER A 278 -15.22 -7.60 -13.81
C SER A 278 -15.27 -7.57 -12.28
N LEU A 279 -15.18 -8.72 -11.61
CA LEU A 279 -15.12 -8.77 -10.15
C LEU A 279 -13.91 -7.99 -9.59
N ALA A 280 -12.79 -7.99 -10.33
CA ALA A 280 -11.61 -7.21 -9.95
C ALA A 280 -11.91 -5.70 -9.99
N GLN A 281 -12.58 -5.24 -11.06
CA GLN A 281 -12.99 -3.84 -11.20
C GLN A 281 -13.99 -3.44 -10.12
N LEU A 282 -15.03 -4.25 -9.87
CA LEU A 282 -15.99 -4.01 -8.79
C LEU A 282 -15.27 -3.84 -7.45
N SER A 283 -14.34 -4.74 -7.13
CA SER A 283 -13.65 -4.78 -5.85
C SER A 283 -12.74 -3.55 -5.66
N ILE A 284 -11.99 -3.16 -6.68
CA ILE A 284 -11.16 -1.94 -6.64
C ILE A 284 -12.03 -0.69 -6.57
N ALA A 285 -13.11 -0.62 -7.36
CA ALA A 285 -14.04 0.50 -7.35
C ALA A 285 -14.71 0.67 -5.97
N TRP A 286 -15.09 -0.43 -5.32
CA TRP A 286 -15.67 -0.44 -3.98
C TRP A 286 -14.72 0.13 -2.93
N VAL A 287 -13.44 -0.26 -2.97
CA VAL A 287 -12.39 0.28 -2.09
C VAL A 287 -12.21 1.78 -2.36
N ALA A 288 -12.07 2.15 -3.63
CA ALA A 288 -11.88 3.54 -4.02
C ALA A 288 -13.08 4.43 -3.65
N ALA A 289 -14.31 3.91 -3.70
CA ALA A 289 -15.52 4.65 -3.34
C ALA A 289 -15.54 5.13 -1.88
N ASN A 290 -14.71 4.57 -0.99
CA ASN A 290 -14.57 5.09 0.36
C ASN A 290 -13.94 6.51 0.35
N PRO A 291 -14.59 7.53 0.96
CA PRO A 291 -14.11 8.91 0.92
C PRO A 291 -12.80 9.12 1.69
N HIS A 292 -12.46 8.25 2.64
CA HIS A 292 -11.22 8.33 3.42
C HIS A 292 -10.03 7.66 2.73
N VAL A 293 -10.28 6.88 1.66
CA VAL A 293 -9.21 6.26 0.87
C VAL A 293 -8.59 7.29 -0.07
N SER A 294 -7.34 7.70 0.22
CA SER A 294 -6.58 8.61 -0.64
C SER A 294 -6.14 7.90 -1.92
N THR A 295 -5.62 6.67 -1.78
CA THR A 295 -5.21 5.83 -2.91
C THR A 295 -5.41 4.34 -2.63
N VAL A 296 -5.58 3.56 -3.70
CA VAL A 296 -5.60 2.09 -3.68
C VAL A 296 -4.34 1.55 -4.35
N ILE A 297 -3.50 0.84 -3.60
CA ILE A 297 -2.27 0.23 -4.12
C ILE A 297 -2.62 -1.02 -4.90
N LEU A 298 -2.36 -0.97 -6.20
CA LEU A 298 -2.51 -2.08 -7.13
C LEU A 298 -1.24 -2.94 -7.15
N GLY A 299 -1.42 -4.20 -7.51
CA GLY A 299 -0.34 -5.08 -7.94
C GLY A 299 -0.72 -5.76 -9.24
N ALA A 300 0.19 -5.79 -10.21
CA ALA A 300 -0.02 -6.43 -11.50
C ALA A 300 1.29 -7.06 -12.00
N THR A 301 1.19 -8.20 -12.68
CA THR A 301 2.33 -8.87 -13.32
C THR A 301 2.36 -8.66 -14.84
N SER A 302 1.42 -7.88 -15.38
CA SER A 302 1.35 -7.55 -16.81
C SER A 302 0.59 -6.25 -17.03
N ILE A 303 0.87 -5.58 -18.16
CA ILE A 303 0.13 -4.38 -18.60
C ILE A 303 -1.37 -4.67 -18.73
N LYS A 304 -1.75 -5.85 -19.26
CA LYS A 304 -3.17 -6.24 -19.39
C LYS A 304 -3.91 -6.24 -18.04
N GLN A 305 -3.30 -6.78 -16.99
CA GLN A 305 -3.90 -6.75 -15.65
C GLN A 305 -3.96 -5.33 -15.09
N LEU A 306 -2.92 -4.53 -15.33
CA LEU A 306 -2.89 -3.14 -14.90
C LEU A 306 -4.00 -2.34 -15.60
N ASP A 307 -4.19 -2.48 -16.91
CA ASP A 307 -5.27 -1.85 -17.66
C ASP A 307 -6.66 -2.24 -17.15
N GLU A 308 -6.87 -3.53 -16.87
CA GLU A 308 -8.12 -4.00 -16.28
C GLU A 308 -8.40 -3.30 -14.93
N ASN A 309 -7.39 -3.24 -14.07
CA ASN A 309 -7.49 -2.64 -12.75
C ASN A 309 -7.69 -1.11 -12.80
N LEU A 310 -7.01 -0.41 -13.71
CA LEU A 310 -7.12 1.05 -13.85
C LEU A 310 -8.53 1.48 -14.27
N LYS A 311 -9.20 0.67 -15.10
CA LYS A 311 -10.61 0.87 -15.50
C LYS A 311 -11.61 0.77 -14.35
N ALA A 312 -11.22 0.28 -13.18
CA ALA A 312 -12.08 0.29 -11.99
C ALA A 312 -12.59 1.70 -11.64
N MET A 313 -11.83 2.74 -11.97
CA MET A 313 -12.25 4.13 -11.73
C MET A 313 -13.54 4.53 -12.47
N GLU A 314 -13.87 3.87 -13.59
CA GLU A 314 -15.11 4.11 -14.35
C GLU A 314 -16.36 3.60 -13.62
N PHE A 315 -16.18 2.80 -12.56
CA PHE A 315 -17.27 2.15 -11.82
C PHE A 315 -17.44 2.68 -10.39
N VAL A 316 -16.59 3.63 -9.94
CA VAL A 316 -16.65 4.18 -8.57
C VAL A 316 -18.01 4.80 -8.28
N ASP A 317 -18.55 5.59 -9.20
CA ASP A 317 -19.86 6.25 -9.03
C ASP A 317 -21.04 5.27 -9.13
N LYS A 318 -20.80 4.04 -9.60
CA LYS A 318 -21.79 2.96 -9.64
C LYS A 318 -21.84 2.15 -8.33
N ILE A 319 -20.95 2.42 -7.37
CA ILE A 319 -21.04 1.85 -6.02
C ILE A 319 -22.08 2.64 -5.22
N THR A 320 -23.33 2.52 -5.62
CA THR A 320 -24.48 3.16 -4.97
C THR A 320 -24.75 2.53 -3.60
N PRO A 321 -25.55 3.16 -2.72
CA PRO A 321 -25.97 2.55 -1.46
C PRO A 321 -26.58 1.15 -1.64
N GLU A 322 -27.37 0.94 -2.69
CA GLU A 322 -28.03 -0.35 -2.97
C GLU A 322 -27.00 -1.43 -3.38
N ILE A 323 -26.03 -1.08 -4.22
CA ILE A 323 -24.94 -2.01 -4.59
C ILE A 323 -24.08 -2.32 -3.37
N ARG A 324 -23.79 -1.31 -2.53
CA ARG A 324 -23.05 -1.50 -1.28
C ARG A 324 -23.78 -2.44 -0.32
N GLU A 325 -25.09 -2.29 -0.15
CA GLU A 325 -25.90 -3.17 0.69
C GLU A 325 -25.89 -4.63 0.21
N LYS A 326 -25.99 -4.87 -1.11
CA LYS A 326 -25.85 -6.21 -1.70
C LYS A 326 -24.47 -6.81 -1.41
N ILE A 327 -23.40 -6.03 -1.57
CA ILE A 327 -22.03 -6.47 -1.27
C ILE A 327 -21.90 -6.79 0.21
N ASP A 328 -22.45 -5.96 1.10
CA ASP A 328 -22.38 -6.14 2.55
C ASP A 328 -23.10 -7.40 3.00
N ALA A 329 -24.29 -7.69 2.44
CA ALA A 329 -25.04 -8.90 2.71
C ALA A 329 -24.30 -10.19 2.27
N ILE A 330 -23.56 -10.13 1.15
CA ILE A 330 -22.75 -11.27 0.68
C ILE A 330 -21.47 -11.43 1.52
N ALA A 331 -20.81 -10.32 1.83
CA ALA A 331 -19.57 -10.31 2.59
C ALA A 331 -19.80 -10.83 4.02
N ASP A 332 -20.97 -10.53 4.61
CA ASP A 332 -21.34 -10.81 6.01
C ASP A 332 -20.16 -10.50 6.93
N PHE A 333 -19.61 -9.28 6.76
CA PHE A 333 -18.34 -8.94 7.39
C PHE A 333 -18.53 -8.69 8.88
N LYS A 334 -17.78 -9.44 9.70
CA LYS A 334 -17.74 -9.27 11.14
C LYS A 334 -16.40 -8.61 11.52
N PRO A 335 -16.41 -7.39 12.08
CA PRO A 335 -15.18 -6.70 12.43
C PRO A 335 -14.40 -7.46 13.50
N LYS A 336 -13.08 -7.47 13.36
CA LYS A 336 -12.17 -8.04 14.35
C LYS A 336 -11.63 -6.93 15.25
N SER A 337 -11.33 -7.26 16.50
CA SER A 337 -10.61 -6.36 17.39
C SER A 337 -9.15 -6.20 16.95
N ILE A 338 -8.69 -4.95 16.83
CA ILE A 338 -7.32 -4.59 16.45
C ILE A 338 -6.59 -4.02 17.67
N ALA A 339 -6.58 -4.76 18.78
CA ALA A 339 -6.06 -4.25 20.05
C ALA A 339 -4.52 -4.36 20.21
N GLN A 340 -3.87 -5.23 19.42
CA GLN A 340 -2.46 -5.59 19.61
C GLN A 340 -1.74 -5.83 18.28
N ALA A 341 -0.41 -5.72 18.31
CA ALA A 341 0.43 -6.11 17.19
C ALA A 341 0.22 -7.58 16.81
N GLU A 342 0.43 -7.91 15.54
CA GLU A 342 0.24 -9.26 15.04
C GLU A 342 1.15 -10.25 15.79
N PRO A 343 0.69 -11.48 16.14
CA PRO A 343 1.46 -12.42 16.95
C PRO A 343 2.86 -12.74 16.40
N TYR A 344 3.01 -12.77 15.07
CA TYR A 344 4.31 -13.00 14.45
C TYR A 344 5.28 -11.83 14.66
N VAL A 345 4.79 -10.59 14.74
CA VAL A 345 5.60 -9.40 15.03
C VAL A 345 6.12 -9.47 16.47
N ILE A 346 5.24 -9.82 17.42
CA ILE A 346 5.63 -10.02 18.83
C ILE A 346 6.71 -11.10 18.92
N LYS A 347 6.48 -12.26 18.29
CA LYS A 347 7.44 -13.37 18.27
C LYS A 347 8.79 -12.95 17.66
N LEU A 348 8.77 -12.15 16.59
CA LEU A 348 9.98 -11.68 15.93
C LEU A 348 10.79 -10.75 16.82
N ARG A 349 10.14 -9.83 17.55
CA ARG A 349 10.79 -8.92 18.49
C ARG A 349 11.31 -9.64 19.73
N GLN A 350 10.64 -10.70 20.17
CA GLN A 350 11.05 -11.54 21.30
C GLN A 350 12.13 -12.57 20.96
N LYS A 351 12.50 -12.77 19.69
CA LYS A 351 13.46 -13.80 19.28
C LYS A 351 14.81 -13.72 20.03
N TRP A 352 15.21 -12.54 20.47
CA TRP A 352 16.51 -12.25 21.11
C TRP A 352 16.40 -11.95 22.61
N LEU A 353 15.20 -12.11 23.19
CA LEU A 353 14.90 -11.94 24.61
C LEU A 353 14.60 -13.31 25.21
#